data_AF-A0A9E2P5C3-F1
#
_entry.id   AF-A0A9E2P5C3-F1
#
_cell.length_a   1.000
_cell.length_b   1.000
_cell.length_c   1.000
_cell.angle_alpha   90.00
_cell.angle_beta   90.00
_cell.angle_gamma   90.00
#
_symmetry.space_group_name_H-M   'P 1'
#
loop_
_entity.id
_entity.type
_entity.pdbx_description
1 polymer ?
#
loop_
_entity_poly.entity_id
_entity_poly.type
_entity_poly.pdbx_seq_one_letter_code
_entity_poly.pdbx_strand_id
1 'polypeptide(L)' 'MTVKDIAEYLDMHPMTIYKFVKNGRIPAFKVGTSWRIKRESIQKWIKEREQSANGGEAI' A
#
# COMPACT_ATOMS: atom_id res chain seq x y z
N MET A 1 3.14 6.11 8.83
CA MET A 1 2.16 5.03 9.08
C MET A 1 2.90 3.71 9.20
N THR A 2 2.44 2.83 10.07
CA THR A 2 2.93 1.44 10.14
C THR A 2 2.13 0.54 9.20
N VAL A 3 2.56 -0.71 9.05
CA VAL A 3 1.80 -1.74 8.32
C VAL A 3 0.39 -1.92 8.90
N LYS A 4 0.23 -1.79 10.23
CA LYS A 4 -1.08 -1.88 10.90
C LYS A 4 -1.98 -0.70 10.56
N ASP A 5 -1.46 0.53 10.59
CA ASP A 5 -2.26 1.72 10.21
C ASP A 5 -2.77 1.62 8.76
N ILE A 6 -1.93 1.09 7.87
CA ILE A 6 -2.29 0.94 6.45
C ILE A 6 -3.32 -0.18 6.26
N ALA A 7 -3.17 -1.27 7.03
CA ALA A 7 -4.11 -2.38 7.05
C ALA A 7 -5.51 -1.91 7.48
N GLU A 8 -5.59 -1.12 8.55
CA GLU A 8 -6.84 -0.53 9.02
C GLU A 8 -7.40 0.50 8.03
N TYR A 9 -6.53 1.34 7.45
CA TYR A 9 -6.94 2.34 6.46
C TYR A 9 -7.52 1.74 5.16
N LEU A 10 -7.02 0.58 4.74
CA LEU A 10 -7.45 -0.11 3.51
C LEU A 10 -8.46 -1.24 3.78
N ASP A 11 -8.89 -1.40 5.03
CA ASP A 11 -9.71 -2.54 5.48
C ASP A 11 -9.15 -3.89 5.00
N MET A 12 -7.83 -4.07 5.14
CA MET A 12 -7.10 -5.22 4.61
C MET A 12 -6.29 -5.91 5.71
N HIS A 13 -6.16 -7.22 5.62
CA HIS A 13 -5.36 -7.98 6.59
C HIS A 13 -3.88 -7.52 6.63
N PRO A 14 -3.29 -7.27 7.81
CA PRO A 14 -1.91 -6.76 7.94
C PRO A 14 -0.86 -7.63 7.26
N MET A 15 -1.09 -8.94 7.20
CA MET A 15 -0.20 -9.88 6.52
C MET A 15 -0.15 -9.64 5.00
N THR A 16 -1.25 -9.19 4.39
CA THR A 16 -1.31 -8.84 2.97
C THR A 16 -0.53 -7.56 2.70
N ILE A 17 -0.71 -6.53 3.53
CA ILE A 17 0.09 -5.31 3.46
C ILE A 17 1.58 -5.62 3.67
N TYR A 18 1.91 -6.49 4.62
CA TYR A 18 3.29 -6.93 4.84
C TYR A 18 3.88 -7.61 3.59
N LYS A 19 3.12 -8.49 2.93
CA LYS A 19 3.53 -9.11 1.66
C LYS A 19 3.74 -8.06 0.56
N PHE A 20 2.87 -7.06 0.46
CA PHE A 20 3.02 -6.00 -0.54
C PHE A 20 4.23 -5.11 -0.30
N VAL A 21 4.50 -4.77 0.96
CA VAL A 21 5.72 -4.05 1.35
C VAL A 21 6.96 -4.90 1.05
N LYS A 22 6.95 -6.18 1.43
CA LYS A 22 8.07 -7.11 1.18
C LYS A 22 8.34 -7.33 -0.31
N ASN A 23 7.29 -7.39 -1.12
CA ASN A 23 7.39 -7.53 -2.58
C ASN A 23 7.70 -6.21 -3.29
N GLY A 24 7.87 -5.09 -2.57
CA GLY A 24 8.14 -3.79 -3.15
C GLY A 24 6.95 -3.18 -3.90
N ARG A 25 5.73 -3.71 -3.72
CA ARG A 25 4.51 -3.15 -4.32
C ARG A 25 4.09 -1.86 -3.62
N ILE A 26 4.20 -1.82 -2.29
CA ILE A 26 3.93 -0.60 -1.52
C ILE A 26 5.28 0.04 -1.16
N PRO A 27 5.52 1.31 -1.53
CA PRO A 27 6.74 1.99 -1.17
C PRO A 27 6.81 2.18 0.35
N ALA A 28 7.72 1.46 0.99
CA ALA A 28 7.96 1.51 2.42
C ALA A 28 9.45 1.60 2.71
N PHE A 29 9.80 2.21 3.83
CA PHE A 29 11.16 2.34 4.31
C PHE A 29 11.31 1.61 5.64
N LYS A 30 12.37 0.80 5.74
CA LYS A 30 12.69 0.08 6.97
C LYS A 30 13.38 1.04 7.94
N VAL A 31 12.83 1.17 9.15
CA VAL A 31 13.37 1.99 10.24
C VAL A 31 13.56 1.08 11.44
N GLY A 32 14.81 0.72 11.72
CA GLY A 32 15.16 -0.31 12.71
C GLY A 32 14.48 -1.64 12.39
N THR A 33 13.65 -2.12 13.31
CA THR A 33 12.88 -3.37 13.19
C THR A 33 11.50 -3.20 12.53
N SER A 34 11.08 -1.96 12.27
CA SER A 34 9.72 -1.66 11.80
C SER A 34 9.71 -1.09 10.38
N TRP A 35 8.66 -1.39 9.62
CA TRP A 35 8.39 -0.75 8.33
C TRP A 35 7.56 0.51 8.55
N ARG A 36 8.04 1.61 7.96
CA ARG A 36 7.34 2.89 7.91
C ARG A 36 6.93 3.16 6.47
N ILE A 37 5.71 3.65 6.32
CA ILE A 37 5.12 4.00 5.04
C ILE A 37 4.72 5.47 5.11
N LYS A 38 5.09 6.24 4.08
CA LYS A 38 4.66 7.63 3.95
C LYS A 38 3.21 7.64 3.49
N ARG A 39 2.40 8.53 4.05
CA ARG A 39 0.99 8.71 3.64
C ARG A 39 0.89 9.03 2.14
N GLU A 40 1.78 9.86 1.62
CA GLU A 40 1.80 10.20 0.20
C GLU A 40 2.12 8.99 -0.70
N SER A 41 3.04 8.12 -0.28
CA SER A 41 3.38 6.91 -1.02
C SER A 41 2.22 5.93 -1.11
N ILE A 42 1.47 5.73 -0.01
CA ILE A 42 0.29 4.86 -0.06
C ILE A 42 -0.82 5.46 -0.91
N GLN A 43 -1.04 6.78 -0.85
CA GLN A 43 -2.05 7.42 -1.71
C GLN A 43 -1.71 7.33 -3.20
N LYS A 44 -0.44 7.51 -3.57
CA LYS A 44 0.01 7.28 -4.96
C LYS A 44 -0.25 5.85 -5.39
N TRP A 45 0.12 4.88 -4.55
CA TRP A 45 -0.12 3.46 -4.83
C TRP A 45 -1.61 3.12 -5.01
N ILE A 46 -2.49 3.65 -4.15
CA ILE A 46 -3.95 3.45 -4.28
C ILE A 46 -4.42 4.00 -5.63
N LYS A 47 -4.03 5.23 -5.97
CA LYS A 47 -4.41 5.88 -7.23
C LYS A 47 -3.94 5.09 -8.46
N GLU A 48 -2.72 4.58 -8.43
CA GLU A 48 -2.19 3.71 -9.50
C GLU A 48 -3.00 2.41 -9.63
N ARG A 49 -3.43 1.83 -8.51
CA ARG A 49 -4.27 0.62 -8.48
C ARG A 49 -5.69 0.89 -8.97
N GLU A 50 -6.28 2.02 -8.61
CA GLU A 50 -7.59 2.46 -9.09
C GLU A 50 -7.58 2.73 -10.61
N GLN A 51 -6.52 3.35 -11.13
CA GLN A 51 -6.36 3.57 -12.57
C GLN A 51 -6.15 2.27 -13.34
N SER A 52 -5.38 1.33 -12.77
CA SER A 52 -5.19 0.00 -13.37
C SER A 52 -6.47 -0.83 -13.37
N ALA A 53 -7.37 -0.62 -12.39
CA ALA A 53 -8.64 -1.31 -12.31
C ALA A 53 -9.73 -0.69 -13.21
N ASN A 54 -9.73 0.64 -13.37
CA ASN A 54 -10.70 1.35 -14.21
C ASN A 54 -10.30 1.45 -15.70
N GLY A 55 -9.09 1.02 -16.09
CA GLY A 55 -8.65 1.00 -17.49
C GLY A 55 -9.35 -0.04 -18.39
N GLY A 56 -10.38 -0.74 -17.89
CA GLY A 56 -11.19 -1.71 -18.63
C GLY A 56 -12.57 -1.22 -19.08
N GLU A 57 -12.97 -0.01 -18.72
CA GLU A 57 -14.23 0.61 -19.16
C GLU A 57 -13.95 1.93 -19.89
N ALA A 58 -13.34 1.82 -21.06
CA ALA A 58 -13.47 2.84 -22.10
C ALA A 58 -14.35 2.22 -23.21
N ILE A 59 -15.66 2.49 -23.10
CA ILE A 59 -16.64 2.34 -24.18
C ILE A 59 -16.45 3.44 -25.22
#